data_AF-A0A382W5X9-F1
#
_entry.id   AF-A0A382W5X9-F1
#
_cell.length_a   1.000
_cell.length_b   1.000
_cell.length_c   1.000
_cell.angle_alpha   90.00
_cell.angle_beta   90.00
_cell.angle_gamma   90.00
#
_symmetry.space_group_name_H-M   'P 1'
#
loop_
_entity.id
_entity.type
_entity.pdbx_description
1 polymer ?
#
loop_
_entity_poly.entity_id
_entity_poly.type
_entity_poly.pdbx_seq_one_letter_code
_entity_poly.pdbx_strand_id
1 'polypeptide(L)'
;MNILLVTDPYPPEIRAISVMMQELAEFLYKNGNSITVLTSMPQLKLIDSTTKADLPKHRVENGVNVLRAKIPFQNKNGFIFKALSQILSIPVLYKTYKLNNNETIDIIIVYSPPLPLGIIGIIFKKLYGSKFLLNIQDIFPQNAIDLGIIKNKYIVYFYELLERFIYKHADKISAHTPGCKEFINTKKHI
;
A
#
# COMPACT_ATOMS: atom_id res chain seq x y z
N MET A 1 0.33 19.00 8.15
CA MET A 1 -0.20 17.75 8.77
C MET A 1 0.83 16.65 8.60
N ASN A 2 0.80 15.65 9.48
CA ASN A 2 1.60 14.43 9.37
C ASN A 2 0.82 13.37 8.58
N ILE A 3 1.31 13.04 7.39
CA ILE A 3 0.66 12.11 6.47
C ILE A 3 1.51 10.85 6.33
N LEU A 4 0.90 9.70 6.58
CA LEU A 4 1.48 8.39 6.35
C LEU A 4 0.99 7.85 5.00
N LEU A 5 1.88 7.72 4.02
CA LEU A 5 1.61 7.08 2.73
C LEU A 5 2.11 5.64 2.77
N VAL A 6 1.21 4.66 2.68
CA VAL A 6 1.54 3.23 2.65
C VAL A 6 1.38 2.72 1.22
N THR A 7 2.48 2.24 0.63
CA THR A 7 2.50 1.75 -0.75
C THR A 7 3.51 0.62 -0.91
N ASP A 8 3.25 -0.26 -1.87
CA ASP A 8 4.20 -1.27 -2.35
C ASP A 8 3.93 -1.46 -3.84
N PRO A 9 4.77 -0.96 -4.75
CA PRO A 9 6.17 -0.52 -4.59
C PRO A 9 6.38 1.00 -4.36
N TYR A 10 7.66 1.41 -4.19
CA TYR A 10 8.15 2.80 -4.17
C TYR A 10 9.57 2.88 -4.79
N PRO A 11 10.07 4.06 -5.23
CA PRO A 11 11.39 4.15 -5.85
C PRO A 11 12.50 3.63 -4.92
N PRO A 12 13.59 3.07 -5.48
CA PRO A 12 14.01 3.08 -6.88
C PRO A 12 13.43 1.96 -7.77
N GLU A 13 12.38 1.25 -7.35
CA GLU A 13 11.74 0.25 -8.21
C GLU A 13 11.08 0.90 -9.43
N ILE A 14 11.43 0.46 -10.64
CA ILE A 14 10.95 1.08 -11.89
C ILE A 14 9.59 0.49 -12.26
N ARG A 15 8.53 1.07 -11.71
CA ARG A 15 7.13 0.75 -12.01
C ARG A 15 6.29 2.03 -12.03
N ALA A 16 5.22 2.06 -12.81
CA ALA A 16 4.32 3.22 -12.88
C ALA A 16 3.81 3.66 -11.50
N ILE A 17 3.41 2.70 -10.66
CA ILE A 17 2.92 2.94 -9.29
C ILE A 17 3.98 3.62 -8.42
N SER A 18 5.22 3.17 -8.54
CA SER A 18 6.35 3.67 -7.77
C SER A 18 6.58 5.16 -8.04
N VAL A 19 6.64 5.55 -9.32
CA VAL A 19 6.79 6.96 -9.73
C VAL A 19 5.58 7.79 -9.30
N MET A 20 4.36 7.29 -9.50
CA MET A 20 3.14 7.99 -9.12
C MET A 20 3.07 8.28 -7.61
N MET A 21 3.47 7.32 -6.77
CA MET A 21 3.47 7.51 -5.33
C MET A 21 4.57 8.46 -4.87
N GLN A 22 5.71 8.48 -5.56
CA GLN A 22 6.76 9.47 -5.32
C GLN A 22 6.28 10.88 -5.64
N GLU A 23 5.71 11.09 -6.81
CA GLU A 23 5.17 12.40 -7.22
C GLU A 23 4.09 12.88 -6.25
N LEU A 24 3.19 11.98 -5.83
CA LEU A 24 2.17 12.29 -4.82
C LEU A 24 2.80 12.71 -3.49
N ALA A 25 3.79 11.95 -2.99
CA ALA A 25 4.47 12.26 -1.74
C ALA A 25 5.18 13.62 -1.79
N GLU A 26 5.94 13.87 -2.86
CA GLU A 26 6.66 15.13 -3.06
C GLU A 26 5.71 16.33 -3.24
N PHE A 27 4.60 16.14 -3.96
CA PHE A 27 3.57 17.16 -4.10
C PHE A 27 2.94 17.53 -2.75
N LEU A 28 2.57 16.54 -1.94
CA LEU A 28 1.98 16.79 -0.62
C LEU A 28 3.00 17.45 0.32
N TYR A 29 4.27 17.07 0.24
CA TYR A 29 5.36 17.70 0.98
C TYR A 29 5.55 19.18 0.60
N LYS A 30 5.62 19.48 -0.71
CA LYS A 30 5.73 20.86 -1.23
C LYS A 30 4.56 21.76 -0.80
N ASN A 31 3.39 21.16 -0.53
CA ASN A 31 2.23 21.85 0.03
C ASN A 31 2.26 22.00 1.57
N GLY A 32 3.43 21.85 2.21
CA GLY A 32 3.63 22.13 3.63
C GLY A 32 3.26 20.99 4.59
N ASN A 33 3.18 19.75 4.11
CA ASN A 33 2.90 18.58 4.94
C ASN A 33 4.17 17.77 5.25
N SER A 34 4.19 17.13 6.41
CA SER A 34 5.23 16.16 6.77
C SER A 34 4.81 14.80 6.24
N ILE A 35 5.59 14.23 5.32
CA ILE A 35 5.25 12.98 4.65
C ILE A 35 6.18 11.87 5.12
N THR A 36 5.58 10.78 5.61
CA THR A 36 6.28 9.51 5.79
C THR A 36 5.72 8.48 4.82
N VAL A 37 6.58 7.91 3.99
CA VAL A 37 6.27 6.78 3.12
C VAL A 37 6.69 5.49 3.80
N LEU A 38 5.79 4.52 3.86
CA LEU A 38 6.03 3.18 4.38
C LEU A 38 5.86 2.16 3.25
N THR A 39 6.97 1.53 2.85
CA THR A 39 7.04 0.64 1.69
C THR A 39 7.88 -0.61 1.93
N SER A 40 7.79 -1.57 1.02
CA SER A 40 8.71 -2.70 0.93
C SER A 40 10.09 -2.27 0.42
N MET A 41 11.12 -3.09 0.67
CA MET A 41 12.40 -2.99 -0.03
C MET A 41 12.20 -3.31 -1.52
N PRO A 42 12.82 -2.56 -2.44
CA PRO A 42 12.64 -2.80 -3.86
C PRO A 42 13.18 -4.17 -4.28
N GLN A 43 12.55 -4.78 -5.27
CA GLN A 43 13.03 -6.04 -5.82
C GLN A 43 14.27 -5.79 -6.69
N LEU A 44 15.41 -6.41 -6.36
CA LEU A 44 16.69 -6.19 -7.05
C LEU A 44 16.64 -6.32 -8.58
N LYS A 45 15.72 -7.14 -9.12
CA LYS A 45 15.55 -7.32 -10.58
C LYS A 45 14.90 -6.13 -11.28
N LEU A 46 14.29 -5.22 -10.52
CA LEU A 46 13.48 -4.10 -10.99
C LEU A 46 14.11 -2.75 -10.61
N ILE A 47 15.35 -2.80 -10.14
CA ILE A 47 16.19 -1.65 -9.88
C ILE A 47 17.16 -1.53 -11.06
N ASP A 48 17.45 -0.31 -11.49
CA ASP A 48 18.49 -0.10 -12.48
C ASP A 48 19.85 -0.63 -11.97
N SER A 49 20.61 -1.26 -12.85
CA SER A 49 21.94 -1.83 -12.62
C SER A 49 22.94 -0.85 -11.97
N THR A 50 22.68 0.45 -12.09
CA THR A 50 23.48 1.55 -11.54
C THR A 50 23.20 1.85 -10.07
N THR A 51 22.07 1.38 -9.53
CA THR A 51 21.67 1.67 -8.14
C THR A 51 22.27 0.63 -7.20
N LYS A 52 23.09 1.09 -6.25
CA LYS A 52 23.76 0.20 -5.28
C LYS A 52 22.75 -0.61 -4.46
N ALA A 53 23.05 -1.90 -4.29
CA ALA A 53 22.22 -2.92 -3.65
C ALA A 53 21.93 -2.70 -2.14
N ASP A 54 22.52 -1.69 -1.51
CA ASP A 54 22.36 -1.39 -0.09
C ASP A 54 21.56 -0.09 0.11
N LEU A 55 20.25 -0.19 -0.15
CA LEU A 55 19.34 0.90 0.14
C LEU A 55 19.04 0.93 1.64
N PRO A 56 19.24 2.07 2.32
CA PRO A 56 18.96 2.19 3.74
C PRO A 56 17.46 1.98 4.02
N LYS A 57 17.17 1.33 5.16
CA LYS A 57 15.80 1.09 5.64
C LYS A 57 15.05 2.38 5.98
N HIS A 58 15.78 3.45 6.25
CA HIS A 58 15.23 4.76 6.56
C HIS A 58 16.08 5.80 5.85
N ARG A 59 15.45 6.65 5.03
CA ARG A 59 16.12 7.74 4.31
C ARG A 59 15.14 8.87 4.03
N VAL A 60 15.63 10.10 4.14
CA VAL A 60 14.91 11.26 3.61
C VAL A 60 15.27 11.44 2.14
N GLU A 61 14.26 11.44 1.27
CA GLU A 61 14.38 11.59 -0.18
C GLU A 61 13.51 12.78 -0.60
N ASN A 62 14.13 13.84 -1.14
CA ASN A 62 13.43 15.06 -1.57
C ASN A 62 12.50 15.66 -0.49
N GLY A 63 12.92 15.59 0.78
CA GLY A 63 12.15 16.07 1.93
C GLY A 63 11.09 15.09 2.46
N VAL A 64 10.88 13.97 1.80
CA VAL A 64 9.97 12.90 2.22
C VAL A 64 10.72 11.87 3.05
N ASN A 65 10.19 11.51 4.22
CA ASN A 65 10.74 10.43 5.03
C ASN A 65 10.32 9.07 4.44
N VAL A 66 11.27 8.22 4.02
CA VAL A 66 10.98 6.92 3.42
C VAL A 66 11.47 5.79 4.32
N LEU A 67 10.52 4.96 4.77
CA LEU A 67 10.72 3.77 5.59
C LEU A 67 10.51 2.52 4.74
N ARG A 68 11.59 1.76 4.52
CA ARG A 68 11.62 0.52 3.74
C ARG A 68 11.75 -0.70 4.62
N ALA A 69 10.84 -1.64 4.43
CA ALA A 69 10.79 -2.89 5.18
C ALA A 69 11.14 -4.11 4.32
N LYS A 70 11.96 -5.02 4.83
CA LYS A 70 12.31 -6.26 4.12
C LYS A 70 11.18 -7.28 4.27
N ILE A 71 10.37 -7.43 3.23
CA ILE A 71 9.18 -8.30 3.27
C ILE A 71 9.57 -9.76 2.97
N PRO A 72 9.11 -10.75 3.77
CA PRO A 72 9.32 -12.16 3.48
C PRO A 72 8.71 -12.57 2.14
N PHE A 73 9.39 -13.51 1.45
CA PHE A 73 8.93 -14.12 0.19
C PHE A 73 8.68 -13.18 -0.99
N GLN A 74 9.02 -11.89 -0.89
CA GLN A 74 8.80 -10.90 -1.94
C GLN A 74 9.49 -11.24 -3.27
N ASN A 75 10.66 -11.88 -3.22
CA ASN A 75 11.43 -12.29 -4.40
C ASN A 75 11.04 -13.68 -4.93
N LYS A 76 10.09 -14.37 -4.29
CA LYS A 76 9.64 -15.70 -4.73
C LYS A 76 8.52 -15.55 -5.77
N ASN A 77 8.63 -16.34 -6.83
CA ASN A 77 7.61 -16.39 -7.87
C ASN A 77 6.47 -17.34 -7.46
N GLY A 78 5.27 -17.08 -7.97
CA GLY A 78 4.08 -17.90 -7.73
C GLY A 78 3.01 -17.19 -6.89
N PHE A 79 1.74 -17.49 -7.19
CA PHE A 79 0.59 -16.82 -6.58
C PHE A 79 0.56 -16.96 -5.05
N ILE A 80 0.84 -18.16 -4.53
CA ILE A 80 0.83 -18.46 -3.08
C ILE A 80 1.90 -17.65 -2.35
N PHE A 81 3.13 -17.60 -2.88
CA PHE A 81 4.20 -16.82 -2.25
C PHE A 81 3.92 -15.32 -2.31
N LYS A 82 3.32 -14.81 -3.39
CA LYS A 82 2.88 -13.42 -3.48
C LYS A 82 1.79 -13.09 -2.46
N ALA A 83 0.76 -13.93 -2.34
CA ALA A 83 -0.30 -13.75 -1.34
C ALA A 83 0.27 -13.79 0.08
N LEU A 84 1.14 -14.77 0.39
CA LEU A 84 1.79 -14.87 1.68
C LEU A 84 2.68 -13.66 1.98
N SER A 85 3.42 -13.17 0.99
CA SER A 85 4.24 -11.96 1.10
C SER A 85 3.40 -10.73 1.46
N GLN A 86 2.24 -10.57 0.81
CA GLN A 86 1.30 -9.47 1.10
C GLN A 86 0.68 -9.56 2.50
N ILE A 87 0.38 -10.76 3.01
CA ILE A 87 -0.15 -10.91 4.38
C ILE A 87 0.95 -10.68 5.41
N LEU A 88 2.15 -11.23 5.19
CA LEU A 88 3.29 -11.06 6.10
C LEU A 88 3.88 -9.65 6.06
N SER A 89 3.56 -8.84 5.05
CA SER A 89 4.01 -7.45 5.01
C SER A 89 3.38 -6.62 6.13
N ILE A 90 2.15 -6.93 6.55
CA ILE A 90 1.42 -6.20 7.60
C ILE A 90 2.24 -6.09 8.91
N PRO A 91 2.57 -7.19 9.61
CA PRO A 91 3.31 -7.09 10.87
C PRO A 91 4.71 -6.49 10.70
N VAL A 92 5.33 -6.70 9.53
CA VAL A 92 6.67 -6.20 9.22
C VAL A 92 6.66 -4.68 9.02
N LEU A 93 5.68 -4.15 8.29
CA LEU A 93 5.50 -2.72 8.08
C LEU A 93 5.10 -2.01 9.38
N TYR A 94 4.20 -2.62 10.17
CA TYR A 94 3.84 -2.12 11.49
C TYR A 94 5.07 -1.96 12.40
N LYS A 95 5.89 -3.02 12.51
CA LYS A 95 7.12 -3.00 13.30
C LYS A 95 8.11 -1.96 12.77
N THR A 96 8.27 -1.88 11.44
CA THR A 96 9.19 -0.92 10.81
C THR A 96 8.80 0.51 11.15
N TYR A 97 7.52 0.86 11.03
CA TYR A 97 7.04 2.19 11.38
C TYR A 97 7.30 2.50 12.86
N LYS A 98 6.85 1.62 13.78
CA LYS A 98 6.99 1.85 15.23
C LYS A 98 8.43 1.95 15.74
N LEU A 99 9.40 1.35 15.04
CA LEU A 99 10.82 1.44 15.41
C LEU A 99 11.50 2.72 14.90
N ASN A 100 10.98 3.33 13.84
CA ASN A 100 11.65 4.44 13.15
C ASN A 100 10.87 5.76 13.25
N ASN A 101 9.61 5.72 13.67
CA ASN A 101 8.79 6.92 13.80
C ASN A 101 7.85 6.82 15.02
N ASN A 102 7.81 7.90 15.80
CA ASN A 102 6.94 8.09 16.97
C ASN A 102 6.04 9.32 16.82
N GLU A 103 6.00 9.94 15.64
CA GLU A 103 5.15 11.08 15.36
C GLU A 103 3.67 10.72 15.36
N THR A 104 2.82 11.73 15.56
CA THR A 104 1.38 11.61 15.35
C THR A 104 1.09 11.42 13.87
N ILE A 105 -0.03 10.76 13.56
CA ILE A 105 -0.50 10.61 12.19
C ILE A 105 -1.86 11.29 12.10
N ASP A 106 -1.98 12.30 11.24
CA ASP A 106 -3.26 12.98 11.00
C ASP A 106 -4.07 12.25 9.91
N ILE A 107 -3.37 11.85 8.83
CA ILE A 107 -3.97 11.22 7.65
C ILE A 107 -3.13 10.01 7.24
N ILE A 108 -3.81 8.91 6.91
CA ILE A 108 -3.21 7.70 6.34
C ILE A 108 -3.75 7.53 4.94
N ILE A 109 -2.87 7.43 3.96
CA ILE A 109 -3.20 7.13 2.57
C ILE A 109 -2.64 5.75 2.26
N VAL A 110 -3.50 4.79 1.96
CA VAL A 110 -3.07 3.44 1.55
C VAL A 110 -3.37 3.23 0.08
N TYR A 111 -2.37 2.86 -0.68
CA TYR A 111 -2.52 2.44 -2.06
C TYR A 111 -2.95 0.97 -2.15
N SER A 112 -3.94 0.67 -2.99
CA SER A 112 -4.40 -0.69 -3.30
C SER A 112 -4.50 -0.89 -4.82
N PRO A 113 -3.96 -1.99 -5.37
CA PRO A 113 -3.36 -3.15 -4.68
C PRO A 113 -1.92 -2.95 -4.17
N PRO A 114 -1.42 -3.76 -3.21
CA PRO A 114 -2.06 -4.95 -2.66
C PRO A 114 -3.07 -4.67 -1.53
N LEU A 115 -4.28 -5.22 -1.68
CA LEU A 115 -5.41 -5.01 -0.77
C LEU A 115 -5.09 -5.26 0.72
N PRO A 116 -4.30 -6.29 1.12
CA PRO A 116 -3.93 -6.49 2.53
C PRO A 116 -3.26 -5.28 3.22
N LEU A 117 -2.61 -4.37 2.49
CA LEU A 117 -2.07 -3.14 3.06
C LEU A 117 -3.15 -2.25 3.69
N GLY A 118 -4.41 -2.36 3.24
CA GLY A 118 -5.54 -1.67 3.86
C GLY A 118 -5.67 -2.01 5.36
N ILE A 119 -5.29 -3.21 5.79
CA ILE A 119 -5.27 -3.58 7.22
C ILE A 119 -4.31 -2.69 8.01
N ILE A 120 -3.15 -2.34 7.45
CA ILE A 120 -2.22 -1.42 8.10
C ILE A 120 -2.85 -0.03 8.29
N GLY A 121 -3.59 0.44 7.28
CA GLY A 121 -4.37 1.68 7.39
C GLY A 121 -5.37 1.65 8.54
N ILE A 122 -6.10 0.54 8.70
CA ILE A 122 -7.06 0.35 9.81
C ILE A 122 -6.35 0.31 11.16
N ILE A 123 -5.23 -0.41 11.26
CA ILE A 123 -4.45 -0.52 12.49
C ILE A 123 -3.97 0.88 12.92
N PHE A 124 -3.34 1.63 12.02
CA PHE A 124 -2.84 2.96 12.37
C PHE A 124 -3.96 3.96 12.63
N LYS A 125 -5.08 3.89 11.91
CA LYS A 125 -6.27 4.69 12.21
C LYS A 125 -6.74 4.48 13.64
N LYS A 126 -6.83 3.22 14.10
CA LYS A 126 -7.24 2.90 15.47
C LYS A 126 -6.22 3.36 16.51
N LEU A 127 -4.93 3.26 16.21
CA LEU A 127 -3.86 3.62 17.15
C LEU A 127 -3.66 5.13 17.29
N TYR A 128 -3.88 5.90 16.22
CA TYR A 128 -3.57 7.32 16.17
C TYR A 128 -4.80 8.23 16.03
N GLY A 129 -6.01 7.67 15.85
CA GLY A 129 -7.23 8.45 15.61
C GLY A 129 -7.27 9.15 14.25
N SER A 130 -6.39 8.76 13.33
CA SER A 130 -6.19 9.40 12.02
C SER A 130 -7.37 9.19 11.07
N LYS A 131 -7.49 10.05 10.05
CA LYS A 131 -8.36 9.79 8.89
C LYS A 131 -7.70 8.80 7.93
N PHE A 132 -8.41 7.77 7.53
CA PHE A 132 -7.94 6.74 6.60
C PHE A 132 -8.56 6.93 5.21
N LEU A 133 -7.72 7.29 4.24
CA LEU A 133 -8.02 7.32 2.82
C LEU A 133 -7.48 6.05 2.14
N LEU A 134 -8.36 5.28 1.52
CA LEU A 134 -7.98 4.16 0.68
C LEU A 134 -7.99 4.58 -0.79
N ASN A 135 -6.85 4.45 -1.46
CA ASN A 135 -6.71 4.77 -2.88
C ASN A 135 -6.70 3.50 -3.73
N ILE A 136 -7.81 3.24 -4.42
CA ILE A 136 -8.02 2.06 -5.25
C ILE A 136 -7.69 2.40 -6.70
N GLN A 137 -6.69 1.72 -7.26
CA GLN A 137 -6.34 1.85 -8.67
C GLN A 137 -6.98 0.76 -9.52
N ASP A 138 -7.05 -0.46 -8.97
CA ASP A 138 -7.65 -1.61 -9.63
C ASP A 138 -8.69 -2.28 -8.71
N ILE A 139 -9.75 -2.82 -9.33
CA ILE A 139 -10.82 -3.55 -8.64
C ILE A 139 -10.33 -4.97 -8.32
N PHE A 140 -9.39 -5.07 -7.38
CA PHE A 140 -8.91 -6.35 -6.85
C PHE A 140 -9.74 -6.73 -5.60
N PRO A 141 -10.28 -7.97 -5.50
CA PRO A 141 -9.92 -9.18 -6.23
C PRO A 141 -10.67 -9.45 -7.54
N GLN A 142 -11.68 -8.67 -7.91
CA GLN A 142 -12.56 -8.95 -9.06
C GLN A 142 -11.78 -9.19 -10.37
N ASN A 143 -10.83 -8.31 -10.69
CA ASN A 143 -10.01 -8.45 -11.90
C ASN A 143 -9.26 -9.79 -11.94
N ALA A 144 -8.79 -10.29 -10.78
CA ALA A 144 -8.05 -11.55 -10.70
C ALA A 144 -8.98 -12.78 -10.81
N ILE A 145 -10.25 -12.63 -10.43
CA ILE A 145 -11.29 -13.66 -10.61
C ILE A 145 -11.68 -13.74 -12.09
N ASP A 146 -11.96 -12.60 -12.70
CA ASP A 146 -12.41 -12.49 -14.09
C ASP A 146 -11.32 -12.99 -15.07
N LEU A 147 -10.05 -12.73 -14.77
CA LEU A 147 -8.90 -13.24 -15.52
C LEU A 147 -8.57 -14.72 -15.24
N GLY A 148 -9.33 -15.38 -14.34
CA GLY A 148 -9.11 -16.79 -13.97
C GLY A 148 -7.80 -17.06 -13.22
N ILE A 149 -7.16 -16.03 -12.66
CA ILE A 149 -5.94 -16.15 -11.85
C ILE A 149 -6.28 -16.80 -10.50
N ILE A 150 -7.40 -16.40 -9.90
CA ILE A 150 -7.92 -16.98 -8.66
C ILE A 150 -9.13 -17.84 -8.98
N LYS A 151 -8.96 -19.16 -8.95
CA LYS A 151 -10.04 -20.13 -9.22
C LYS A 151 -10.64 -20.75 -7.96
N ASN A 152 -9.91 -20.70 -6.84
CA ASN A 152 -10.34 -21.34 -5.60
C ASN A 152 -11.39 -20.47 -4.89
N LYS A 153 -12.62 -21.00 -4.78
CA LYS A 153 -13.75 -20.33 -4.13
C LYS A 153 -13.48 -19.83 -2.71
N TYR A 154 -12.65 -20.53 -1.94
CA TYR A 154 -12.31 -20.12 -0.58
C TYR A 154 -11.35 -18.93 -0.56
N ILE A 155 -10.43 -18.87 -1.53
CA ILE A 155 -9.51 -17.73 -1.69
C ILE A 155 -10.29 -16.49 -2.16
N VAL A 156 -11.21 -16.68 -3.12
CA VAL A 156 -12.12 -15.62 -3.57
C VAL A 156 -12.89 -15.05 -2.39
N TYR A 157 -13.58 -15.92 -1.65
CA TYR A 157 -14.37 -15.52 -0.48
C TYR A 157 -13.54 -14.79 0.57
N PHE A 158 -12.32 -15.26 0.84
CA PHE A 158 -11.40 -14.57 1.75
C PHE A 158 -11.07 -13.14 1.29
N TYR A 159 -10.70 -12.95 0.02
CA TYR A 159 -10.38 -11.62 -0.48
C TYR A 159 -11.60 -10.70 -0.56
N GLU A 160 -12.79 -11.21 -0.86
CA GLU A 160 -14.04 -10.43 -0.81
C GLU A 160 -14.39 -9.98 0.61
N LEU A 161 -14.21 -10.86 1.61
CA LEU A 161 -14.38 -10.49 3.01
C LEU A 161 -13.38 -9.42 3.42
N LEU A 162 -12.11 -9.59 3.02
CA LEU A 162 -11.04 -8.63 3.29
C LEU A 162 -11.34 -7.27 2.65
N GLU A 163 -11.78 -7.26 1.39
CA GLU A 163 -12.20 -6.08 0.65
C GLU A 163 -13.30 -5.33 1.39
N ARG A 164 -14.41 -6.01 1.71
CA ARG A 164 -15.53 -5.43 2.47
C ARG A 164 -15.09 -4.89 3.82
N PHE A 165 -14.23 -5.64 4.52
CA PHE A 165 -13.70 -5.23 5.82
C PHE A 165 -12.90 -3.92 5.72
N ILE A 166 -12.02 -3.80 4.72
CA ILE A 166 -11.22 -2.59 4.52
C ILE A 166 -12.09 -1.41 4.11
N TYR A 167 -12.98 -1.61 3.15
CA TYR A 167 -13.86 -0.55 2.65
C TYR A 167 -14.74 0.03 3.77
N LYS A 168 -15.28 -0.83 4.65
CA LYS A 168 -16.07 -0.40 5.81
C LYS A 168 -15.29 0.47 6.81
N HIS A 169 -13.96 0.33 6.89
CA HIS A 169 -13.14 1.06 7.85
C HIS A 169 -12.46 2.30 7.26
N ALA A 170 -12.43 2.45 5.94
CA ALA A 170 -11.93 3.64 5.27
C ALA A 170 -12.88 4.83 5.51
N ASP A 171 -12.35 6.00 5.87
CA ASP A 171 -13.15 7.23 5.98
C ASP A 171 -13.49 7.80 4.60
N LYS A 172 -12.58 7.59 3.64
CA LYS A 172 -12.77 7.94 2.24
C LYS A 172 -12.14 6.87 1.36
N ILE A 173 -12.76 6.65 0.21
CA ILE A 173 -12.25 5.79 -0.85
C ILE A 173 -12.09 6.65 -2.09
N SER A 174 -10.88 6.71 -2.65
CA SER A 174 -10.62 7.26 -3.98
C SER A 174 -10.48 6.14 -4.99
N ALA A 175 -10.99 6.37 -6.20
CA ALA A 175 -10.90 5.45 -7.32
C ALA A 175 -10.31 6.18 -8.52
N HIS A 176 -9.49 5.48 -9.32
CA HIS A 176 -8.83 6.07 -10.48
C HIS A 176 -9.80 6.60 -11.55
N THR A 177 -10.93 5.92 -11.75
CA THR A 177 -11.92 6.28 -12.78
C THR A 177 -13.34 6.35 -12.21
N PRO A 178 -14.24 7.13 -12.85
CA PRO A 178 -15.65 7.13 -12.51
C PRO A 178 -16.28 5.74 -12.56
N GLY A 179 -15.88 4.90 -13.53
CA GLY A 179 -16.37 3.52 -13.66
C GLY A 179 -15.96 2.62 -12.49
N CYS A 180 -14.72 2.74 -11.98
CA CYS A 180 -14.32 2.04 -10.76
C CYS A 180 -15.16 2.48 -9.56
N LYS A 181 -15.43 3.79 -9.44
CA LYS A 181 -16.26 4.34 -8.36
C LYS A 181 -17.70 3.82 -8.43
N GLU A 182 -18.29 3.81 -9.63
CA GLU A 182 -19.64 3.30 -9.86
C GLU A 182 -19.72 1.80 -9.54
N PHE A 183 -18.73 1.01 -9.95
CA PHE A 183 -18.66 -0.42 -9.63
C PHE A 183 -18.64 -0.68 -8.12
N ILE A 184 -17.83 0.08 -7.37
CA ILE A 184 -17.73 -0.05 -5.91
C ILE A 184 -19.08 0.27 -5.27
N ASN A 185 -19.72 1.38 -5.67
CA ASN A 185 -21.01 1.80 -5.12
C ASN A 185 -22.15 0.79 -5.44
N THR A 186 -22.21 0.30 -6.68
CA THR A 186 -23.33 -0.55 -7.14
C THR A 186 -23.21 -2.01 -6.71
N LYS A 187 -22.03 -2.62 -6.83
CA LYS A 187 -21.85 -4.06 -6.57
C LYS A 187 -21.34 -4.39 -5.18
N LYS A 188 -20.72 -3.44 -4.48
CA LYS A 188 -20.13 -3.67 -3.16
C LYS A 188 -20.91 -3.01 -2.02
N HIS A 189 -21.96 -2.25 -2.33
CA HIS A 189 -22.91 -1.62 -1.40
C HIS A 189 -22.23 -0.85 -0.26
N ILE A 190 -21.29 0.03 -0.64
CA ILE A 190 -20.60 0.96 0.26
C ILE A 190 -21.03 2.37 -0.07
#